data_AF-A0A385DJZ9-F1
#
_entry.id   AF-A0A385DJZ9-F1
#
_cell.length_a   1.000
_cell.length_b   1.000
_cell.length_c   1.000
_cell.angle_alpha   90.00
_cell.angle_beta   90.00
_cell.angle_gamma   90.00
#
_symmetry.space_group_name_H-M   'P 1'
#
loop_
_entity.id
_entity.type
_entity.pdbx_description
1 polymer ?
#
loop_
_entity_poly.entity_id
_entity_poly.type
_entity_poly.pdbx_seq_one_letter_code
_entity_poly.pdbx_strand_id
1 'polypeptide(L)'
;MTEELVRFLKARFDEEADLARRCDGDGCGQWSAHGDTVDFCQADLSGFHPTVARHVALHDPARVLREVEAKRRILARHAPDPWPCHDLRDLASAYTGHPDFPTRA
;
A
#
# COMPACT_ATOMS: atom_id res chain seq x y z
N MET A 1 0.01 -18.54 -14.25
CA MET A 1 0.20 -17.08 -14.37
C MET A 1 -0.93 -16.24 -13.77
N THR A 2 -2.20 -16.30 -14.21
CA THR A 2 -3.28 -15.46 -13.62
C THR A 2 -3.52 -15.76 -12.14
N GLU A 3 -3.67 -17.03 -11.77
CA GLU A 3 -3.87 -17.42 -10.37
C GLU A 3 -2.66 -17.11 -9.49
N GLU A 4 -1.45 -17.22 -10.04
CA GLU A 4 -0.20 -16.87 -9.35
C GLU A 4 -0.09 -15.36 -9.13
N LEU A 5 -0.41 -14.54 -10.14
CA LEU A 5 -0.41 -13.08 -10.01
C LEU A 5 -1.51 -12.60 -9.05
N VAL A 6 -2.71 -13.20 -9.13
CA VAL A 6 -3.80 -12.90 -8.18
C VAL A 6 -3.38 -13.28 -6.75
N ARG A 7 -2.75 -14.44 -6.55
CA ARG A 7 -2.24 -14.86 -5.24
C ARG A 7 -1.15 -13.92 -4.74
N PHE A 8 -0.22 -13.53 -5.61
CA PHE A 8 0.84 -12.57 -5.31
C PHE A 8 0.27 -11.22 -4.88
N LEU A 9 -0.67 -10.65 -5.64
CA LEU A 9 -1.31 -9.37 -5.32
C LEU A 9 -2.04 -9.44 -3.98
N LYS A 10 -2.77 -10.53 -3.71
CA LYS A 10 -3.43 -10.74 -2.41
C LYS A 10 -2.41 -10.73 -1.27
N ALA A 11 -1.30 -11.46 -1.40
CA ALA A 11 -0.26 -11.50 -0.39
C ALA A 11 0.34 -10.11 -0.12
N ARG A 12 0.67 -9.35 -1.16
CA ARG A 12 1.22 -7.98 -1.01
C ARG A 12 0.23 -7.02 -0.36
N PHE A 13 -1.05 -7.11 -0.73
CA PHE A 13 -2.11 -6.30 -0.11
C PHE A 13 -2.33 -6.66 1.36
N ASP A 14 -2.22 -7.94 1.70
CA ASP A 14 -2.35 -8.40 3.09
C ASP A 14 -1.17 -7.94 3.95
N GLU A 15 0.05 -7.97 3.41
CA GLU A 15 1.26 -7.43 4.06
C GLU A 15 1.16 -5.92 4.31
N GLU A 16 0.78 -5.15 3.28
CA GLU A 16 0.57 -3.70 3.42
C GLU A 16 -0.50 -3.37 4.47
N ALA A 17 -1.63 -4.10 4.45
CA ALA A 17 -2.69 -3.91 5.42
C ALA A 17 -2.30 -4.33 6.85
N ASP A 18 -1.52 -5.41 7.01
CA ASP A 18 -1.02 -5.82 8.33
C ASP A 18 -0.11 -4.76 8.93
N LEU A 19 0.87 -4.27 8.15
CA LEU A 19 1.78 -3.22 8.61
C LEU A 19 1.02 -1.94 8.94
N ALA A 20 0.12 -1.50 8.06
CA ALA A 20 -0.71 -0.31 8.31
C ALA A 20 -1.53 -0.46 9.60
N ARG A 21 -2.19 -1.60 9.84
CA ARG A 21 -2.94 -1.83 11.09
C ARG A 21 -2.07 -1.79 12.35
N ARG A 22 -0.80 -2.18 12.28
CA ARG A 22 0.12 -2.07 13.42
C ARG A 22 0.56 -0.63 13.69
N CYS A 23 0.52 0.22 12.67
CA CYS A 23 0.87 1.64 12.75
C CYS A 23 -0.34 2.54 13.03
N ASP A 24 -1.54 2.12 12.64
CA ASP A 24 -2.82 2.75 12.97
C ASP A 24 -3.15 2.43 14.44
N GLY A 25 -2.63 3.23 15.37
CA GLY A 25 -2.80 3.02 16.83
C GLY A 25 -4.26 3.02 17.31
N ASP A 26 -4.56 3.57 18.48
CA ASP A 26 -5.94 3.59 19.02
C ASP A 26 -6.89 4.57 18.29
N GLY A 27 -6.76 4.71 16.96
CA GLY A 27 -7.54 5.63 16.12
C GLY A 27 -7.24 7.10 16.40
N CYS A 28 -6.04 7.39 16.91
CA CYS A 28 -5.74 8.65 17.57
C CYS A 28 -5.72 9.88 16.62
N GLY A 29 -5.59 9.67 15.30
CA GLY A 29 -5.61 10.76 14.33
C GLY A 29 -4.88 10.42 13.03
N GLN A 30 -4.93 11.35 12.08
CA GLN A 30 -4.20 11.26 10.82
C GLN A 30 -2.77 11.77 11.02
N TRP A 31 -1.79 11.12 10.39
CA TRP A 31 -0.42 11.65 10.37
C TRP A 31 -0.35 13.02 9.69
N SER A 32 0.42 13.93 10.27
CA SER A 32 0.67 15.27 9.73
C SER A 32 2.14 15.65 9.76
N ALA A 33 2.54 16.60 8.91
CA ALA A 33 3.91 17.07 8.84
C ALA A 33 3.99 18.59 9.05
N HIS A 34 4.97 19.02 9.83
CA HIS A 34 5.26 20.42 10.12
C HIS A 34 6.78 20.65 10.06
N GLY A 35 7.23 21.38 9.04
CA GLY A 35 8.67 21.58 8.82
C GLY A 35 9.39 20.25 8.57
N ASP A 36 10.38 19.95 9.38
CA ASP A 36 11.20 18.72 9.37
C ASP A 36 10.64 17.58 10.23
N THR A 37 9.45 17.78 10.80
CA THR A 37 8.85 16.90 11.80
C THR A 37 7.58 16.26 11.26
N VAL A 38 7.38 14.98 11.58
CA VAL A 38 6.14 14.24 11.35
C VAL A 38 5.51 13.92 12.70
N ASP A 39 4.26 14.31 12.84
CA ASP A 39 3.35 13.93 13.92
C ASP A 39 2.67 12.63 13.53
N PHE A 40 3.05 11.53 14.20
CA PHE A 40 2.47 10.20 14.04
C PHE A 40 1.31 9.97 15.02
N CYS A 41 0.83 11.05 15.66
CA CYS A 41 -0.19 11.13 16.70
C CYS A 41 0.16 10.43 18.03
N GLN A 42 0.93 9.34 17.99
CA GLN A 42 1.50 8.68 19.16
C GLN A 42 2.84 9.30 19.59
N ALA A 43 3.57 9.87 18.63
CA ALA A 43 4.87 10.50 18.84
C ALA A 43 5.19 11.43 17.67
N ASP A 44 6.04 12.41 17.95
CA ASP A 44 6.64 13.27 16.94
C ASP A 44 8.08 12.81 16.65
N LEU A 45 8.44 12.69 15.37
CA LEU A 45 9.84 12.48 14.98
C LEU A 45 10.29 13.61 14.05
N SER A 46 11.41 14.23 14.42
CA SER A 46 12.06 15.32 13.69
C SER A 46 13.32 14.86 12.96
N GLY A 47 13.91 15.75 12.15
CA GLY A 47 15.15 15.50 11.42
C GLY A 47 14.95 15.00 9.99
N PHE A 48 13.72 14.99 9.48
CA PHE A 48 13.47 14.73 8.06
C PHE A 48 13.72 15.99 7.23
N HIS A 49 14.14 15.84 5.98
CA HIS A 49 13.97 16.94 5.04
C HIS A 49 12.46 17.27 4.91
N PRO A 50 12.01 18.54 4.83
CA PRO A 50 10.58 18.87 4.87
C PRO A 50 9.71 18.16 3.83
N THR A 51 10.25 17.97 2.62
CA THR A 51 9.58 17.18 1.57
C THR A 51 9.41 15.71 1.97
N VAL A 52 10.38 15.13 2.66
CA VAL A 52 10.32 13.74 3.16
C VAL A 52 9.31 13.64 4.29
N ALA A 53 9.29 14.60 5.23
CA ALA A 53 8.28 14.64 6.28
C ALA A 53 6.86 14.63 5.69
N ARG A 54 6.61 15.49 4.69
CA ARG A 54 5.33 15.53 3.98
C ARG A 54 5.02 14.22 3.26
N HIS A 55 6.01 13.59 2.63
CA HIS A 55 5.84 12.31 1.97
C HIS A 55 5.45 11.20 2.97
N VAL A 56 6.11 11.15 4.13
CA VAL A 56 5.78 10.19 5.20
C VAL A 56 4.35 10.42 5.70
N ALA A 57 3.96 11.66 6.02
CA ALA A 57 2.60 11.96 6.46
C ALA A 57 1.53 11.59 5.43
N LEU A 58 1.85 11.65 4.13
CA LEU A 58 0.95 11.19 3.07
C LEU A 58 0.73 9.67 3.09
N HIS A 59 1.61 8.89 3.70
CA HIS A 59 1.49 7.44 3.87
C HIS A 59 0.86 7.05 5.21
N ASP A 60 -0.02 7.91 5.72
CA ASP A 60 -0.90 7.65 6.87
C ASP A 60 -1.54 6.23 6.82
N PRO A 61 -1.50 5.45 7.91
CA PRO A 61 -2.03 4.09 7.95
C PRO A 61 -3.49 3.96 7.53
N ALA A 62 -4.37 4.86 7.99
CA ALA A 62 -5.78 4.82 7.63
C ALA A 62 -5.98 5.07 6.13
N ARG A 63 -5.16 5.94 5.51
CA ARG A 63 -5.13 6.09 4.05
C ARG A 63 -4.65 4.82 3.35
N VAL A 64 -3.55 4.20 3.81
CA VAL A 64 -3.02 2.95 3.21
C VAL A 64 -4.08 1.85 3.25
N LEU A 65 -4.82 1.70 4.34
CA LEU A 65 -5.91 0.72 4.45
C LEU A 65 -7.02 1.00 3.43
N ARG A 66 -7.41 2.26 3.22
CA ARG A 66 -8.38 2.64 2.18
C ARG A 66 -7.88 2.32 0.77
N GLU A 67 -6.60 2.54 0.50
CA GLU A 67 -5.96 2.22 -0.79
C GLU A 67 -5.92 0.71 -1.03
N VAL A 68 -5.48 -0.08 -0.05
CA VAL A 68 -5.49 -1.55 -0.12
C VAL A 68 -6.89 -2.08 -0.40
N GLU A 69 -7.90 -1.57 0.29
CA GLU A 69 -9.28 -2.00 0.09
C GLU A 69 -9.81 -1.61 -1.30
N ALA A 70 -9.40 -0.44 -1.84
CA ALA A 70 -9.67 -0.10 -3.24
C ALA A 70 -9.02 -1.07 -4.22
N LYS A 71 -7.74 -1.41 -4.02
CA LYS A 71 -7.02 -2.40 -4.85
C LYS A 71 -7.68 -3.78 -4.79
N ARG A 72 -8.13 -4.23 -3.61
CA ARG A 72 -8.88 -5.49 -3.42
C ARG A 72 -10.18 -5.52 -4.21
N ARG A 73 -10.95 -4.41 -4.22
CA ARG A 73 -12.19 -4.32 -5.03
C ARG A 73 -11.91 -4.41 -6.53
N ILE A 74 -10.83 -3.77 -7.00
CA ILE A 74 -10.42 -3.87 -8.41
C ILE A 74 -10.04 -5.32 -8.73
N LEU A 75 -9.22 -5.96 -7.88
CA LEU A 75 -8.83 -7.36 -8.05
C LEU A 75 -10.04 -8.29 -8.08
N ALA A 76 -11.01 -8.12 -7.17
CA ALA A 76 -12.22 -8.94 -7.13
C ALA A 76 -13.09 -8.76 -8.39
N ARG A 77 -13.16 -7.54 -8.94
CA ARG A 77 -13.91 -7.26 -10.17
C ARG A 77 -13.30 -7.95 -11.40
N HIS A 78 -11.98 -7.95 -11.51
CA HIS A 78 -11.27 -8.38 -12.73
C HIS A 78 -10.63 -9.78 -12.63
N ALA A 79 -10.63 -10.42 -11.46
CA ALA A 79 -10.18 -11.80 -11.30
C ALA A 79 -10.91 -12.83 -12.21
N PRO A 80 -12.21 -12.66 -12.54
CA PRO A 80 -12.91 -13.58 -13.46
C PRO A 80 -12.64 -13.34 -14.95
N ASP A 81 -12.00 -12.22 -15.33
CA ASP A 81 -11.88 -11.81 -16.73
C ASP A 81 -10.86 -12.68 -17.52
N PRO A 82 -11.09 -12.94 -18.82
CA PRO A 82 -10.13 -13.62 -19.67
C PRO A 82 -8.77 -12.90 -19.73
N TRP A 83 -7.69 -13.69 -19.71
CA TRP A 83 -6.33 -13.17 -19.63
C TRP A 83 -5.78 -12.68 -20.98
N PRO A 84 -4.93 -11.64 -21.01
CA PRO A 84 -4.57 -10.72 -19.92
C PRO A 84 -5.53 -9.53 -19.80
N CYS A 85 -6.14 -9.33 -18.64
CA CYS A 85 -6.76 -8.05 -18.31
C CYS A 85 -5.65 -7.03 -17.97
N HIS A 86 -5.65 -5.90 -18.68
CA HIS A 86 -4.64 -4.86 -18.54
C HIS A 86 -4.63 -4.29 -17.11
N ASP A 87 -5.80 -4.23 -16.47
CA ASP A 87 -5.98 -3.70 -15.12
C ASP A 87 -5.18 -4.49 -14.05
N LEU A 88 -5.07 -5.83 -14.18
CA LEU A 88 -4.27 -6.62 -13.22
C LEU A 88 -2.77 -6.41 -13.41
N ARG A 89 -2.32 -6.11 -14.64
CA ARG A 89 -0.92 -5.73 -14.88
C ARG A 89 -0.62 -4.35 -14.30
N ASP A 90 -1.56 -3.42 -14.45
CA ASP A 90 -1.42 -2.06 -13.92
C ASP A 90 -1.38 -2.08 -12.39
N LEU A 91 -2.20 -2.90 -11.73
CA LEU A 91 -2.09 -3.13 -10.27
C LEU A 91 -0.76 -3.76 -9.88
N ALA A 92 -0.26 -4.72 -10.65
CA ALA A 92 1.00 -5.39 -10.39
C ALA A 92 2.24 -4.50 -10.63
N SER A 93 2.11 -3.42 -11.40
CA SER A 93 3.23 -2.53 -11.77
C SER A 93 4.00 -1.98 -10.55
N ALA A 94 3.29 -1.74 -9.44
CA ALA A 94 3.85 -1.28 -8.18
C ALA A 94 4.89 -2.25 -7.57
N TYR A 95 4.85 -3.54 -7.95
CA TYR A 95 5.67 -4.60 -7.35
C TYR A 95 6.68 -5.20 -8.31
N THR A 96 6.93 -4.59 -9.47
CA THR A 96 7.85 -5.15 -10.49
C THR A 96 9.28 -5.39 -10.00
N GLY A 97 9.72 -4.68 -8.95
CA GLY A 97 11.02 -4.91 -8.29
C GLY A 97 10.99 -5.90 -7.12
N HIS A 98 9.84 -6.51 -6.81
CA HIS A 98 9.69 -7.43 -5.69
C HIS A 98 10.34 -8.78 -6.02
N PRO A 99 11.12 -9.40 -5.10
CA PRO A 99 11.82 -10.67 -5.36
C PRO A 99 10.86 -11.81 -5.75
N ASP A 100 9.70 -11.89 -5.11
CA ASP A 100 8.67 -12.89 -5.44
C ASP A 100 7.77 -12.50 -6.63
N PHE A 101 8.07 -11.44 -7.36
CA PHE A 101 7.22 -11.02 -8.48
C PHE A 101 7.17 -12.13 -9.54
N PRO A 102 5.98 -12.59 -9.98
CA PRO A 102 5.87 -13.67 -10.95
C PRO A 102 6.55 -13.30 -12.27
N THR A 103 7.64 -13.97 -12.61
CA THR A 103 8.29 -13.84 -13.92
C THR A 103 7.47 -14.60 -14.97
N ARG A 104 7.43 -14.08 -16.21
CA ARG A 104 6.87 -14.82 -17.35
C ARG A 104 7.70 -16.09 -17.56
N ALA A 105 7.10 -17.26 -17.35
CA ALA A 105 7.58 -18.51 -17.94
C ALA A 105 7.12 -18.61 -19.40
#